data_AF-X0YLP2-F1
#
_entry.id   AF-X0YLP2-F1
#
_cell.length_a   1.000
_cell.length_b   1.000
_cell.length_c   1.000
_cell.angle_alpha   90.00
_cell.angle_beta   90.00
_cell.angle_gamma   90.00
#
_symmetry.space_group_name_H-M   'P 1'
#
loop_
_entity.id
_entity.type
_entity.pdbx_description
1 polymer ?
#
loop_
_entity_poly.entity_id
_entity_poly.type
_entity_poly.pdbx_seq_one_letter_code
_entity_poly.pdbx_strand_id
1 'polypeptide(L)'
;DEMNFILGQSHFIKTIEDIYEVMIGSMPNIKFGIGFCESSGPCLVRYEGNDEKLIELAKKNALNIGAGHAFIIFMENAYPINVLNSIKSVPEVCRIFCAKSGTKR
;
A
#
# COMPACT_ATOMS: atom_id res chain seq x y z
N ASP A 1 18.13 3.29 5.67
CA ASP A 1 17.02 2.77 6.50
C ASP A 1 16.40 1.53 5.88
N GLU A 2 15.98 0.59 6.73
CA GLU A 2 15.22 -0.59 6.31
C GLU A 2 13.80 -0.16 5.97
N MET A 3 13.44 -0.26 4.69
CA MET A 3 12.10 0.02 4.20
C MET A 3 11.45 -1.29 3.78
N ASN A 4 10.22 -1.49 4.22
CA ASN A 4 9.43 -2.67 3.88
C ASN A 4 8.37 -2.28 2.85
N PHE A 5 7.92 -3.25 2.04
CA PHE A 5 6.80 -3.01 1.15
C PHE A 5 5.89 -4.23 0.99
N ILE A 6 4.63 -3.95 0.66
CA ILE A 6 3.62 -4.94 0.27
C ILE A 6 3.11 -4.56 -1.11
N LEU A 7 3.02 -5.52 -2.01
CA LEU A 7 2.40 -5.39 -3.32
C LEU A 7 1.25 -6.39 -3.43
N GLY A 8 0.09 -5.92 -3.85
CA GLY A 8 -1.10 -6.74 -4.02
C GLY A 8 -2.01 -6.24 -5.13
N GLN A 9 -3.13 -6.93 -5.27
CA GLN A 9 -4.23 -6.56 -6.15
C GLN A 9 -5.50 -6.44 -5.33
N SER A 10 -6.28 -5.41 -5.62
CA SER A 10 -7.55 -5.11 -4.96
C SER A 10 -8.67 -4.94 -6.00
N HIS A 11 -9.79 -4.38 -5.60
CA HIS A 11 -10.85 -3.88 -6.47
C HIS A 11 -11.56 -2.74 -5.73
N PHE A 12 -12.16 -1.79 -6.44
CA PHE A 12 -12.93 -0.66 -5.86
C PHE A 12 -12.10 0.44 -5.18
N ILE A 13 -12.55 1.70 -5.31
CA ILE A 13 -11.81 2.90 -4.89
C ILE A 13 -11.61 2.97 -3.37
N LYS A 14 -12.53 2.37 -2.60
CA LYS A 14 -12.47 2.31 -1.13
C LYS A 14 -11.25 1.56 -0.60
N THR A 15 -10.57 0.77 -1.46
CA THR A 15 -9.26 0.16 -1.17
C THR A 15 -8.29 1.13 -0.50
N ILE A 16 -8.24 2.39 -0.95
CA ILE A 16 -7.26 3.34 -0.42
C ILE A 16 -7.55 3.74 1.03
N GLU A 17 -8.83 3.98 1.35
CA GLU A 17 -9.30 4.37 2.68
C GLU A 17 -9.21 3.18 3.65
N ASP A 18 -9.66 2.00 3.25
CA ASP A 18 -9.71 0.84 4.15
C ASP A 18 -8.31 0.31 4.47
N ILE A 19 -7.38 0.35 3.50
CA ILE A 19 -5.97 0.06 3.78
C ILE A 19 -5.36 1.15 4.66
N TYR A 20 -5.69 2.43 4.47
CA TYR A 20 -5.23 3.50 5.35
C TYR A 20 -5.66 3.28 6.79
N GLU A 21 -6.93 2.93 7.03
CA GLU A 21 -7.46 2.64 8.37
C GLU A 21 -6.75 1.46 9.03
N VAL A 22 -6.49 0.38 8.27
CA VAL A 22 -5.69 -0.75 8.76
C VAL A 22 -4.28 -0.30 9.15
N MET A 23 -3.63 0.50 8.31
CA MET A 23 -2.26 0.95 8.55
C MET A 23 -2.19 1.88 9.76
N ILE A 24 -3.00 2.93 9.82
CA ILE A 24 -2.97 3.89 10.94
C ILE A 24 -3.41 3.27 12.28
N GLY A 25 -4.33 2.29 12.23
CA GLY A 25 -4.83 1.59 13.42
C GLY A 25 -3.92 0.45 13.92
N SER A 26 -2.92 0.04 13.13
CA SER A 26 -2.12 -1.14 13.45
C SER A 26 -1.09 -0.93 14.57
N MET A 27 -0.35 0.19 14.56
CA MET A 27 0.69 0.48 15.54
C MET A 27 0.93 1.98 15.75
N PRO A 28 1.26 2.41 16.98
CA PRO A 28 1.75 3.76 17.22
C PRO A 28 3.05 4.02 16.44
N ASN A 29 3.18 5.20 15.85
CA ASN A 29 4.37 5.67 15.12
C ASN A 29 4.72 4.95 13.80
N ILE A 30 3.83 4.09 13.27
CA ILE A 30 3.98 3.57 11.92
C ILE A 30 4.08 4.72 10.91
N LYS A 31 5.01 4.62 9.97
CA LYS A 31 5.15 5.55 8.85
C LYS A 31 4.84 4.81 7.56
N PHE A 32 3.93 5.33 6.74
CA PHE A 32 3.53 4.62 5.54
C PHE A 32 3.02 5.53 4.42
N GLY A 33 3.09 5.00 3.20
CA GLY A 33 2.45 5.54 2.02
C GLY A 33 1.87 4.41 1.16
N ILE A 34 0.68 4.65 0.62
CA ILE A 34 -0.10 3.70 -0.18
C ILE A 34 -0.31 4.30 -1.56
N GLY A 35 -0.20 3.48 -2.60
CA GLY A 35 -0.57 3.83 -3.97
C GLY A 35 -1.48 2.76 -4.53
N PHE A 36 -2.57 3.15 -5.17
CA PHE A 36 -3.56 2.26 -5.77
C PHE A 36 -3.90 2.71 -7.20
N CYS A 37 -3.80 1.80 -8.16
CA CYS A 37 -4.12 2.05 -9.57
C CYS A 37 -5.62 1.84 -9.81
N GLU A 38 -6.39 2.92 -9.94
CA GLU A 38 -7.79 2.85 -10.39
C GLU A 38 -7.85 2.30 -11.83
N SER A 39 -8.67 1.27 -12.10
CA SER A 39 -8.72 0.63 -13.43
C SER A 39 -9.84 1.12 -14.33
N SER A 40 -10.66 2.06 -13.86
CA SER A 40 -11.81 2.57 -14.60
C SER A 40 -12.02 4.06 -14.33
N GLY A 41 -12.81 4.72 -15.17
CA GLY A 41 -13.07 6.15 -15.01
C GLY A 41 -11.82 6.99 -15.29
N PRO A 42 -11.41 7.91 -14.39
CA PRO A 42 -10.22 8.74 -14.58
C PRO A 42 -8.89 7.97 -14.66
N CYS A 43 -8.87 6.69 -14.23
CA CYS A 43 -7.69 5.82 -14.24
C CYS A 43 -6.48 6.45 -13.53
N LEU A 44 -6.73 7.09 -12.39
CA LEU A 44 -5.71 7.80 -11.62
C LEU A 44 -5.04 6.86 -10.60
N VAL A 45 -3.80 7.18 -10.26
CA VAL A 45 -3.19 6.62 -9.05
C VAL A 45 -3.74 7.37 -7.85
N ARG A 46 -4.52 6.67 -7.04
CA ARG A 46 -4.96 7.12 -5.70
C ARG A 46 -3.84 6.85 -4.72
N TYR A 47 -3.67 7.73 -3.75
CA TYR A 47 -2.61 7.64 -2.76
C TYR A 47 -3.06 8.21 -1.43
N GLU A 48 -2.56 7.63 -0.34
CA GLU A 48 -2.82 8.05 1.04
C GLU A 48 -1.64 7.66 1.92
N GLY A 49 -1.52 8.26 3.11
CA GLY A 49 -0.48 7.91 4.07
C GLY A 49 -0.24 8.98 5.13
N ASN A 50 0.76 8.76 5.97
CA ASN A 50 1.15 9.69 7.04
C ASN A 50 2.63 10.13 6.97
N ASP A 51 3.27 9.85 5.83
CA ASP A 51 4.64 10.24 5.53
C ASP A 51 4.79 10.59 4.05
N GLU A 52 5.09 11.86 3.75
CA GLU A 52 5.14 12.39 2.38
C GLU A 52 6.15 11.66 1.49
N LYS A 53 7.31 11.29 2.04
CA LYS A 53 8.36 10.55 1.31
C LYS A 53 7.85 9.18 0.88
N LEU A 54 7.16 8.46 1.77
CA LEU A 54 6.61 7.14 1.46
C LEU A 54 5.41 7.23 0.52
N ILE A 55 4.58 8.26 0.62
CA ILE A 55 3.45 8.53 -0.31
C ILE A 55 3.97 8.74 -1.73
N GLU A 56 4.94 9.64 -1.92
CA GLU A 56 5.50 9.90 -3.25
C GLU A 56 6.20 8.67 -3.83
N LEU A 57 6.85 7.87 -2.99
CA LEU A 57 7.41 6.60 -3.40
C LEU A 57 6.32 5.60 -3.84
N ALA A 58 5.22 5.49 -3.11
CA ALA A 58 4.09 4.62 -3.45
C ALA A 58 3.46 5.03 -4.78
N LYS A 59 3.19 6.32 -4.97
CA LYS A 59 2.65 6.89 -6.20
C LYS A 59 3.54 6.61 -7.41
N LYS A 60 4.84 6.87 -7.30
CA LYS A 60 5.81 6.61 -8.37
C LYS A 60 5.87 5.13 -8.74
N ASN A 61 5.87 4.23 -7.76
CA ASN A 61 5.94 2.79 -8.04
C ASN A 61 4.60 2.26 -8.60
N ALA A 62 3.45 2.75 -8.13
CA ALA A 62 2.15 2.40 -8.69
C ALA A 62 2.05 2.80 -10.18
N LEU A 63 2.50 4.01 -10.54
CA LEU A 63 2.60 4.44 -11.94
C LEU A 63 3.52 3.53 -12.77
N ASN A 64 4.68 3.14 -12.22
CA ASN A 64 5.62 2.25 -12.91
C ASN A 64 5.11 0.82 -13.05
N ILE A 65 4.27 0.34 -12.13
CA ILE A 65 3.62 -0.99 -12.23
C ILE A 65 2.63 -0.98 -13.40
N GLY A 66 1.88 0.11 -13.58
CA GLY A 66 1.00 0.31 -14.75
C GLY A 66 -0.12 -0.74 -14.88
N ALA A 67 -0.39 -1.51 -13.82
CA ALA A 67 -1.40 -2.55 -13.81
C ALA A 67 -2.63 -2.06 -13.04
N GLY A 68 -3.79 -2.12 -13.69
CA GLY A 68 -5.05 -1.80 -13.05
C GLY A 68 -5.28 -2.63 -11.78
N HIS A 69 -5.81 -1.97 -10.76
CA HIS A 69 -6.12 -2.53 -9.44
C HIS A 69 -4.92 -2.99 -8.62
N ALA A 70 -3.70 -2.74 -9.06
CA ALA A 70 -2.54 -2.94 -8.22
C ALA A 70 -2.53 -1.93 -7.06
N PHE A 71 -2.17 -2.39 -5.87
CA PHE A 71 -1.82 -1.50 -4.77
C PHE A 71 -0.41 -1.82 -4.27
N ILE A 72 0.31 -0.78 -3.85
CA ILE A 72 1.61 -0.89 -3.21
C ILE A 72 1.63 -0.07 -1.94
N ILE A 73 2.17 -0.64 -0.87
CA ILE A 73 2.32 -0.01 0.44
C ILE A 73 3.80 0.02 0.75
N PHE A 74 4.35 1.18 1.05
CA PHE A 74 5.67 1.34 1.66
C PHE A 74 5.51 1.69 3.13
N MET A 75 6.37 1.12 3.98
CA MET A 75 6.33 1.37 5.42
C MET A 75 7.73 1.44 6.04
N GLU A 76 7.86 2.29 7.05
CA GLU A 76 8.98 2.42 7.98
C GLU A 76 8.45 2.31 9.42
N ASN A 77 9.29 1.93 10.37
CA ASN A 77 8.93 1.66 11.77
C ASN A 77 7.88 0.55 11.98
N ALA A 78 7.63 -0.27 10.96
CA ALA A 78 6.74 -1.42 11.01
C ALA A 78 7.21 -2.50 10.02
N TYR A 79 6.87 -3.76 10.29
CA TYR A 79 7.14 -4.89 9.41
C TYR A 79 5.84 -5.42 8.80
N PRO A 80 5.90 -6.09 7.63
CA PRO A 80 4.69 -6.61 7.00
C PRO A 80 3.88 -7.53 7.91
N ILE A 81 4.54 -8.31 8.78
CA ILE A 81 3.87 -9.21 9.73
C ILE A 81 2.91 -8.48 10.68
N ASN A 82 3.10 -7.18 10.94
CA ASN A 82 2.25 -6.37 11.81
C ASN A 82 0.89 -6.05 11.17
N VAL A 83 0.81 -6.02 9.83
CA VAL A 83 -0.36 -5.53 9.07
C VAL A 83 -0.92 -6.53 8.08
N LEU A 84 -0.15 -7.55 7.68
CA LEU A 84 -0.45 -8.40 6.53
C LEU A 84 -1.78 -9.16 6.67
N ASN A 85 -2.13 -9.64 7.86
CA ASN A 85 -3.38 -10.37 8.07
C ASN A 85 -4.59 -9.44 8.06
N SER A 86 -4.44 -8.22 8.59
CA SER A 86 -5.49 -7.20 8.53
C SER A 86 -5.73 -6.74 7.09
N ILE A 87 -4.66 -6.50 6.32
CA ILE A 87 -4.77 -6.17 4.89
C ILE A 87 -5.45 -7.29 4.10
N LYS A 88 -5.10 -8.56 4.35
CA LYS A 88 -5.77 -9.72 3.72
C LYS A 88 -7.26 -9.82 4.06
N SER A 89 -7.68 -9.23 5.18
CA SER A 89 -9.07 -9.23 5.63
C SER A 89 -9.88 -8.04 5.09
N VAL A 90 -9.24 -7.07 4.43
CA VAL A 90 -9.94 -5.97 3.75
C VAL A 90 -10.77 -6.57 2.59
N PRO A 91 -12.09 -6.31 2.52
CA PRO A 91 -12.98 -6.95 1.53
C PRO A 91 -12.55 -6.74 0.07
N GLU A 92 -11.98 -5.59 -0.22
CA GLU A 92 -11.50 -5.19 -1.53
C GLU A 92 -10.24 -5.97 -1.97
N VAL A 93 -9.43 -6.45 -1.03
CA VAL A 93 -8.13 -7.07 -1.30
C VAL A 93 -8.32 -8.48 -1.87
N CYS A 94 -7.90 -8.66 -3.12
CA CYS A 94 -8.03 -9.93 -3.84
C CYS A 94 -6.84 -10.86 -3.61
N ARG A 95 -5.62 -10.31 -3.60
CA ARG A 95 -4.38 -11.09 -3.50
C ARG A 95 -3.20 -10.24 -3.04
N ILE A 96 -2.31 -10.85 -2.26
CA ILE A 96 -0.97 -10.31 -1.99
C ILE A 96 0.04 -11.04 -2.88
N PHE A 97 0.85 -10.30 -3.65
CA PHE A 97 1.91 -10.86 -4.48
C PHE A 97 3.23 -11.00 -3.71
N CYS A 98 3.58 -9.98 -2.94
CA CYS A 98 4.75 -10.04 -2.07
C CYS A 98 4.60 -9.12 -0.86
N ALA A 99 5.27 -9.52 0.21
CA ALA A 99 5.48 -8.75 1.42
C ALA A 99 6.95 -8.94 1.77
N LYS A 100 7.76 -7.91 1.54
CA LYS A 100 9.22 -8.01 1.68
C LYS A 100 9.72 -7.05 2.73
N SER A 101 10.64 -7.56 3.55
CA SER A 101 11.52 -6.75 4.36
C SER A 101 12.91 -6.62 3.77
N GLY A 102 13.48 -5.42 3.88
CA GLY A 102 14.85 -5.12 3.49
C GLY A 102 14.99 -4.27 2.23
N THR A 103 16.18 -3.67 2.11
CA THR A 103 16.55 -2.70 1.08
C THR A 103 16.44 -3.29 -0.34
N LYS A 104 15.75 -2.57 -1.25
CA LYS A 104 15.99 -2.73 -2.70
C LYS A 104 17.46 -2.37 -2.94
N ARG A 105 18.31 -3.36 -3.23
CA ARG A 105 19.49 -3.13 -4.06
C ARG A 105 19.01 -3.03 -5.51
#